data_AF-A0A1E7FDD3-F1
#
_entry.id   AF-A0A1E7FDD3-F1
#
_cell.length_a   1.000
_cell.length_b   1.000
_cell.length_c   1.000
_cell.angle_alpha   90.00
_cell.angle_beta   90.00
_cell.angle_gamma   90.00
#
_symmetry.space_group_name_H-M   'P 1'
#
loop_
_entity.id
_entity.type
_entity.pdbx_description
1 polymer ?
#
loop_
_entity_poly.entity_id
_entity_poly.type
_entity_poly.pdbx_seq_one_letter_code
_entity_poly.pdbx_strand_id
1 'polypeptide(L)'
;MMQTSQLFFVYNILFCFYFNSNYISSVYSLSSLYGQTTKNVATQTLQGTGPPTVDLNQYNLPLSSIEEGWSANFVQKQTENKGKIRLEAKDVVENYVDTVIVNFPRNDGGGMGIELSELAGGRSDGIGITIISGLVEGGSAEQSELFPGDSLASVTLIRRQRQITTGDKEPISEKEEEWSVSTECLAYDDTVNAIGTLPTIKQGFEDVFVLKIKRLRRRPKVSVKLQYPPNQNEDDETIEMYAGENLRQGMLIRGVKLNDPLAQRFDTKQDGNCGAGGLCRTCSVVVSSGADVLNPQRVAEEQMMKQNPRCRLACKAVVGYGMKEGEMIIRVNPKQW
;
A
#
# COMPACT_ATOMS: atom_id res chain seq x y z
N MET A 1 -46.49 -13.79 44.49
CA MET A 1 -46.10 -12.47 45.03
C MET A 1 -44.87 -12.70 45.90
N MET A 2 -43.84 -11.85 45.77
CA MET A 2 -42.45 -11.94 46.30
C MET A 2 -41.46 -12.64 45.35
N GLN A 3 -40.79 -11.89 44.45
CA GLN A 3 -39.61 -11.00 44.58
C GLN A 3 -38.28 -11.74 44.41
N THR A 4 -37.81 -11.74 43.17
CA THR A 4 -36.43 -11.92 42.73
C THR A 4 -35.56 -10.76 43.22
N SER A 5 -34.42 -11.07 43.81
CA SER A 5 -33.35 -10.10 44.11
C SER A 5 -32.07 -10.54 43.40
N GLN A 6 -31.67 -9.75 42.40
CA GLN A 6 -30.37 -9.80 41.73
C GLN A 6 -29.30 -9.22 42.67
N LEU A 7 -28.20 -9.96 42.86
CA LEU A 7 -26.97 -9.42 43.45
C LEU A 7 -26.07 -8.89 42.34
N PHE A 8 -25.78 -7.58 42.39
CA PHE A 8 -24.68 -6.94 41.68
C PHE A 8 -23.36 -7.21 42.44
N PHE A 9 -22.34 -7.70 41.73
CA PHE A 9 -20.96 -7.69 42.22
C PHE A 9 -20.19 -6.56 41.53
N VAL A 10 -19.75 -5.60 42.36
CA VAL A 10 -18.79 -4.54 42.01
C VAL A 10 -17.41 -5.07 42.38
N TYR A 11 -16.50 -5.20 41.43
CA TYR A 11 -15.08 -5.39 41.72
C TYR A 11 -14.30 -4.14 41.30
N ASN A 12 -13.88 -3.39 42.32
CA ASN A 12 -12.78 -2.42 42.26
C ASN A 12 -11.47 -3.21 42.26
N ILE A 13 -10.63 -3.06 41.22
CA ILE A 13 -9.23 -3.47 41.28
C ILE A 13 -8.37 -2.30 40.83
N LEU A 14 -7.69 -1.73 41.82
CA LEU A 14 -6.66 -0.71 41.75
C LEU A 14 -5.33 -1.42 41.51
N PHE A 15 -4.64 -1.14 40.40
CA PHE A 15 -3.22 -1.49 40.26
C PHE A 15 -2.44 -0.28 39.74
N CYS A 16 -1.65 0.31 40.65
CA CYS A 16 -0.55 1.21 40.32
C CYS A 16 0.66 0.39 39.90
N PHE A 17 1.21 0.67 38.72
CA PHE A 17 2.62 0.45 38.44
C PHE A 17 3.22 1.71 37.81
N TYR A 18 4.12 2.33 38.57
CA TYR A 18 5.04 3.36 38.12
C TYR A 18 6.19 2.69 37.36
N PHE A 19 6.48 3.13 36.13
CA PHE A 19 7.83 3.03 35.57
C PHE A 19 8.15 4.29 34.75
N ASN A 20 9.07 5.08 35.30
CA ASN A 20 9.73 6.20 34.66
C ASN A 20 10.94 5.66 33.87
N SER A 21 11.08 6.01 32.59
CA SER A 21 12.40 6.09 31.97
C SER A 21 12.36 7.04 30.77
N ASN A 22 12.92 8.23 30.99
CA ASN A 22 13.27 9.19 29.95
C ASN A 22 14.56 8.73 29.26
N TYR A 23 14.51 8.46 27.96
CA TYR A 23 15.68 8.55 27.09
C TYR A 23 15.27 9.14 25.74
N ILE A 24 15.62 10.42 25.56
CA ILE A 24 15.62 11.10 24.27
C ILE A 24 16.98 10.80 23.63
N SER A 25 17.00 10.04 22.54
CA SER A 25 18.15 9.96 21.65
C SER A 25 17.79 10.61 20.32
N SER A 26 18.36 11.79 20.08
CA SER A 26 18.39 12.42 18.76
C SER A 26 19.32 11.62 17.85
N VAL A 27 18.77 11.08 16.76
CA VAL A 27 19.58 10.47 15.69
C VAL A 27 19.39 11.30 14.44
N TYR A 28 20.46 11.97 14.04
CA TYR A 28 20.59 12.62 12.76
C TYR A 28 20.43 11.58 11.63
N SER A 29 19.38 11.74 10.83
CA SER A 29 19.13 10.93 9.63
C SER A 29 20.06 11.41 8.50
N LEU A 30 21.09 10.62 8.20
CA LEU A 30 21.87 10.73 6.97
C LEU A 30 20.99 10.42 5.75
N SER A 31 20.88 11.38 4.84
CA SER A 31 20.21 11.25 3.56
C SER A 31 20.86 10.17 2.69
N SER A 32 20.06 9.21 2.21
CA SER A 32 20.54 8.19 1.26
C SER A 32 20.47 8.72 -0.17
N LEU A 33 21.47 8.38 -0.98
CA LEU A 33 21.63 8.69 -2.43
C LEU A 33 20.56 8.05 -3.36
N TYR A 34 19.50 7.46 -2.80
CA TYR A 34 18.36 6.98 -3.56
C TYR A 34 17.28 8.06 -3.56
N GLY A 35 16.91 8.51 -4.77
CA GLY A 35 15.91 9.55 -5.00
C GLY A 35 14.65 9.35 -4.16
N GLN A 36 14.03 10.48 -3.80
CA GLN A 36 12.91 10.65 -2.84
C GLN A 36 11.79 9.60 -3.01
N THR A 37 12.02 8.44 -2.44
CA THR A 37 11.01 7.44 -2.12
C THR A 37 11.17 7.21 -0.63
N THR A 38 10.27 7.81 0.13
CA THR A 38 10.10 7.51 1.55
C THR A 38 9.99 5.99 1.67
N LYS A 39 10.91 5.39 2.44
CA LYS A 39 10.95 3.96 2.72
C LYS A 39 9.71 3.57 3.54
N ASN A 40 8.58 3.36 2.89
CA ASN A 40 7.46 2.65 3.48
C ASN A 40 7.74 1.15 3.40
N VAL A 41 8.26 0.59 4.51
CA VAL A 41 8.64 -0.83 4.69
C VAL A 41 7.40 -1.75 4.84
N ALA A 42 6.31 -1.45 4.11
CA ALA A 42 5.07 -2.24 4.12
C ALA A 42 4.49 -2.50 2.72
N THR A 43 5.07 -1.92 1.66
CA THR A 43 4.66 -2.11 0.27
C THR A 43 5.81 -2.70 -0.56
N GLN A 44 6.35 -3.85 -0.12
CA GLN A 44 7.27 -4.62 -0.97
C GLN A 44 6.57 -5.07 -2.27
N THR A 45 5.24 -5.24 -2.24
CA THR A 45 4.42 -5.73 -3.36
C THR A 45 4.15 -4.72 -4.48
N LEU A 46 4.58 -3.46 -4.35
CA LEU A 46 4.48 -2.42 -5.41
C LEU A 46 5.83 -1.75 -5.70
N GLN A 47 6.95 -2.41 -5.39
CA GLN A 47 8.27 -1.86 -5.68
C GLN A 47 8.43 -1.69 -7.20
N GLY A 48 8.47 -0.44 -7.65
CA GLY A 48 8.81 -0.09 -9.04
C GLY A 48 7.69 0.55 -9.85
N THR A 49 6.44 0.55 -9.38
CA THR A 49 5.33 1.23 -10.08
C THR A 49 5.40 2.75 -10.00
N GLY A 50 6.19 3.33 -9.10
CA GLY A 50 6.17 4.78 -8.87
C GLY A 50 4.83 5.26 -8.27
N PRO A 51 4.62 6.58 -8.17
CA PRO A 51 3.38 7.13 -7.65
C PRO A 51 2.19 6.79 -8.57
N PRO A 52 1.00 6.51 -8.03
CA PRO A 52 -0.17 6.24 -8.85
C PRO A 52 -0.51 7.45 -9.73
N THR A 53 -0.91 7.18 -10.97
CA THR A 53 -1.26 8.21 -11.98
C THR A 53 -2.71 8.12 -12.45
N VAL A 54 -3.46 7.19 -11.85
CA VAL A 54 -4.86 6.91 -12.12
C VAL A 54 -5.62 6.92 -10.81
N ASP A 55 -6.95 7.09 -10.87
CA ASP A 55 -7.79 6.88 -9.70
C ASP A 55 -7.74 5.40 -9.30
N LEU A 56 -7.25 5.11 -8.10
CA LEU A 56 -7.12 3.74 -7.60
C LEU A 56 -8.48 3.14 -7.26
N ASN A 57 -9.53 3.94 -7.05
CA ASN A 57 -10.86 3.43 -6.68
C ASN A 57 -11.50 2.60 -7.79
N GLN A 58 -11.07 2.74 -9.04
CA GLN A 58 -11.48 1.84 -10.12
C GLN A 58 -11.01 0.38 -9.90
N TYR A 59 -10.06 0.16 -8.99
CA TYR A 59 -9.53 -1.16 -8.62
C TYR A 59 -10.12 -1.70 -7.30
N ASN A 60 -11.11 -1.02 -6.71
CA ASN A 60 -11.81 -1.54 -5.56
C ASN A 60 -12.54 -2.84 -5.91
N LEU A 61 -12.46 -3.80 -5.00
CA LEU A 61 -13.18 -5.06 -5.13
C LEU A 61 -14.61 -4.91 -4.60
N PRO A 62 -15.58 -5.70 -5.11
CA PRO A 62 -16.89 -5.79 -4.49
C PRO A 62 -16.78 -6.41 -3.10
N LEU A 63 -17.69 -6.04 -2.18
CA LEU A 63 -17.64 -6.47 -0.77
C LEU A 63 -17.53 -7.99 -0.62
N SER A 64 -18.31 -8.76 -1.39
CA SER A 64 -18.25 -10.23 -1.35
C SER A 64 -16.86 -10.80 -1.65
N SER A 65 -16.10 -10.19 -2.56
CA SER A 65 -14.71 -10.59 -2.84
C SER A 65 -13.73 -10.13 -1.77
N ILE A 66 -14.04 -9.02 -1.09
CA ILE A 66 -13.22 -8.51 0.02
C ILE A 66 -13.32 -9.43 1.23
N GLU A 67 -14.52 -9.90 1.58
CA GLU A 67 -14.78 -10.76 2.73
C GLU A 67 -13.94 -12.05 2.69
N GLU A 68 -13.73 -12.62 1.49
CA GLU A 68 -12.92 -13.82 1.28
C GLU A 68 -11.43 -13.54 1.01
N GLY A 69 -11.10 -12.28 0.72
CA GLY A 69 -9.81 -11.85 0.18
C GLY A 69 -8.78 -11.42 1.22
N TRP A 70 -9.18 -11.23 2.48
CA TRP A 70 -8.27 -10.85 3.57
C TRP A 70 -7.53 -12.04 4.18
N SER A 71 -6.31 -11.79 4.64
CA SER A 71 -5.53 -12.69 5.50
C SER A 71 -4.77 -11.89 6.55
N ALA A 72 -4.64 -12.45 7.76
CA ALA A 72 -3.79 -11.90 8.82
C ALA A 72 -2.51 -12.73 8.91
N ASN A 73 -1.37 -12.16 8.51
CA ASN A 73 -0.10 -12.87 8.41
C ASN A 73 0.88 -12.38 9.47
N PHE A 74 1.59 -13.32 10.11
CA PHE A 74 2.66 -12.99 11.05
C PHE A 74 3.91 -12.55 10.29
N VAL A 75 4.34 -11.32 10.50
CA VAL A 75 5.52 -10.74 9.86
C VAL A 75 6.58 -10.44 10.92
N GLN A 76 7.71 -11.13 10.83
CA GLN A 76 8.90 -10.84 11.64
C GLN A 76 9.95 -10.14 10.78
N LYS A 77 10.25 -8.87 11.08
CA LYS A 77 11.39 -8.21 10.43
C LYS A 77 12.69 -8.74 11.00
N GLN A 78 13.68 -8.96 10.15
CA GLN A 78 15.01 -9.44 10.56
C GLN A 78 15.70 -8.54 11.61
N THR A 79 15.34 -7.27 11.66
CA THR A 79 15.90 -6.28 12.61
C THR A 79 15.06 -6.09 13.87
N GLU A 80 13.88 -6.71 13.97
CA GLU A 80 12.96 -6.55 15.09
C GLU A 80 12.79 -7.88 15.84
N ASN A 81 13.05 -7.88 17.15
CA ASN A 81 12.89 -9.07 17.99
C ASN A 81 11.42 -9.43 18.26
N LYS A 82 10.46 -8.61 17.81
CA LYS A 82 9.02 -8.83 17.95
C LYS A 82 8.40 -8.95 16.57
N GLY A 83 7.76 -10.08 16.28
CA GLY A 83 6.91 -10.18 15.10
C GLY A 83 5.60 -9.42 15.32
N LYS A 84 5.04 -8.90 14.23
CA LYS A 84 3.74 -8.21 14.22
C LYS A 84 2.84 -8.91 13.22
N ILE A 85 1.56 -9.06 13.56
CA ILE A 85 0.55 -9.54 12.62
C ILE A 85 0.14 -8.36 11.72
N ARG A 86 0.01 -8.61 10.41
CA ARG A 86 -0.40 -7.61 9.42
C ARG A 86 -1.50 -8.15 8.53
N LEU A 87 -2.38 -7.24 8.10
CA LEU A 87 -3.37 -7.54 7.08
C LEU A 87 -2.72 -7.56 5.70
N GLU A 88 -2.96 -8.64 4.98
CA GLU A 88 -2.47 -8.88 3.63
C GLU A 88 -3.58 -9.47 2.76
N ALA A 89 -3.38 -9.42 1.45
CA ALA A 89 -4.25 -10.10 0.50
C ALA A 89 -3.99 -11.61 0.60
N LYS A 90 -5.06 -12.42 0.60
CA LYS A 90 -4.97 -13.87 0.51
C LYS A 90 -4.38 -14.31 -0.84
N ASP A 91 -4.84 -13.68 -1.92
CA ASP A 91 -4.23 -13.79 -3.25
C ASP A 91 -3.35 -12.56 -3.52
N VAL A 92 -2.05 -12.70 -3.26
CA VAL A 92 -1.05 -11.63 -3.45
C VAL A 92 -0.64 -11.42 -4.91
N VAL A 93 -1.10 -12.27 -5.83
CA VAL A 93 -0.80 -12.17 -7.27
C VAL A 93 -1.81 -11.23 -7.90
N GLU A 94 -3.10 -11.55 -7.75
CA GLU A 94 -4.22 -10.82 -8.34
C GLU A 94 -4.61 -9.58 -7.52
N ASN A 95 -4.34 -9.55 -6.22
CA ASN A 95 -4.74 -8.45 -5.34
C ASN A 95 -3.56 -7.86 -4.56
N TYR A 96 -3.76 -6.65 -4.06
CA TYR A 96 -2.83 -5.99 -3.16
C TYR A 96 -3.57 -5.19 -2.10
N VAL A 97 -2.89 -4.95 -0.98
CA VAL A 97 -3.41 -4.12 0.11
C VAL A 97 -2.82 -2.73 0.02
N ASP A 98 -3.69 -1.77 -0.26
CA ASP A 98 -3.39 -0.34 -0.25
C ASP A 98 -3.54 0.22 1.17
N THR A 99 -2.79 1.28 1.49
CA THR A 99 -2.91 1.99 2.78
C THR A 99 -3.32 3.42 2.52
N VAL A 100 -4.56 3.74 2.88
CA VAL A 100 -5.17 5.06 2.64
C VAL A 100 -5.30 5.79 3.98
N ILE A 101 -5.10 7.11 3.95
CA ILE A 101 -5.33 7.97 5.10
C ILE A 101 -6.59 8.77 4.81
N VAL A 102 -7.61 8.62 5.67
CA VAL A 102 -8.89 9.34 5.56
C VAL A 102 -9.04 10.21 6.79
N ASN A 103 -9.46 11.46 6.61
CA ASN A 103 -9.69 12.37 7.72
C ASN A 103 -11.05 13.04 7.58
N PHE A 104 -11.72 13.25 8.72
CA PHE A 104 -13.04 13.88 8.77
C PHE A 104 -13.27 14.49 10.17
N PRO A 105 -14.05 15.58 10.26
CA PRO A 105 -14.34 16.22 11.53
C PRO A 105 -15.20 15.32 12.42
N ARG A 106 -15.09 15.48 13.74
CA ARG A 106 -16.00 14.85 14.70
C ARG A 106 -17.20 15.75 14.95
N ASN A 107 -18.39 15.27 14.65
CA ASN A 107 -19.64 15.99 14.87
C ASN A 107 -20.03 16.00 16.35
N ASP A 108 -20.81 17.02 16.76
CA ASP A 108 -21.34 17.18 18.12
C ASP A 108 -22.29 16.04 18.54
N GLY A 109 -22.86 15.32 17.58
CA GLY A 109 -23.76 14.18 17.77
C GLY A 109 -23.10 12.90 18.30
N GLY A 110 -21.78 12.88 18.51
CA GLY A 110 -21.04 11.75 19.05
C GLY A 110 -20.46 10.79 17.99
N GLY A 111 -19.75 9.75 18.47
CA GLY A 111 -19.19 8.63 17.68
C GLY A 111 -18.31 9.00 16.47
N MET A 112 -17.85 7.98 15.73
CA MET A 112 -17.28 8.18 14.38
C MET A 112 -18.35 8.04 13.28
N GLY A 113 -19.48 7.37 13.57
CA GLY A 113 -20.49 7.08 12.55
C GLY A 113 -20.05 5.98 11.56
N ILE A 114 -19.28 5.00 12.03
CA ILE A 114 -18.80 3.87 11.23
C ILE A 114 -19.42 2.59 11.77
N GLU A 115 -19.98 1.77 10.89
CA GLU A 115 -20.45 0.43 11.20
C GLU A 115 -19.32 -0.58 10.96
N LEU A 116 -19.10 -1.47 11.91
CA LEU A 116 -18.04 -2.47 11.87
C LEU A 116 -18.64 -3.88 11.78
N SER A 117 -17.98 -4.75 11.04
CA SER A 117 -18.28 -6.18 10.96
C SER A 117 -17.01 -7.01 11.13
N GLU A 118 -17.14 -8.17 11.78
CA GLU A 118 -16.05 -9.12 11.97
C GLU A 118 -16.08 -10.19 10.88
N LEU A 119 -14.99 -10.31 10.12
CA LEU A 119 -14.83 -11.37 9.12
C LEU A 119 -14.21 -12.64 9.71
N ALA A 120 -13.29 -12.44 10.65
CA ALA A 120 -12.60 -13.53 11.34
C ALA A 120 -12.29 -13.06 12.76
N GLY A 121 -12.56 -13.91 13.75
CA GLY A 121 -12.37 -13.57 15.16
C GLY A 121 -12.96 -14.63 16.08
N GLY A 122 -13.33 -14.24 17.29
CA GLY A 122 -13.87 -15.14 18.32
C GLY A 122 -12.83 -16.03 19.01
N ARG A 123 -11.54 -15.78 18.77
CA ARG A 123 -10.43 -16.47 19.43
C ARG A 123 -10.06 -15.76 20.74
N SER A 124 -9.51 -16.49 21.70
CA SER A 124 -9.08 -15.92 22.99
C SER A 124 -7.79 -15.09 22.91
N ASP A 125 -7.18 -14.98 21.72
CA ASP A 125 -5.94 -14.21 21.49
C ASP A 125 -6.19 -12.76 21.05
N GLY A 126 -7.46 -12.36 20.89
CA GLY A 126 -7.86 -11.01 20.48
C GLY A 126 -7.53 -10.67 19.02
N ILE A 127 -7.03 -11.65 18.25
CA ILE A 127 -6.68 -11.48 16.85
C ILE A 127 -7.93 -11.69 16.01
N GLY A 128 -8.18 -10.74 15.12
CA GLY A 128 -9.29 -10.81 14.19
C GLY A 128 -9.10 -9.93 12.97
N ILE A 129 -10.12 -9.92 12.11
CA ILE A 129 -10.22 -9.09 10.93
C ILE A 129 -11.55 -8.36 11.03
N THR A 130 -11.49 -7.11 11.46
CA THR A 130 -12.64 -6.21 11.47
C THR A 130 -12.59 -5.30 10.25
N ILE A 131 -13.71 -5.18 9.56
CA ILE A 131 -13.91 -4.28 8.42
C ILE A 131 -15.03 -3.29 8.69
N ILE A 132 -15.07 -2.24 7.90
CA ILE A 132 -16.21 -1.34 7.79
C ILE A 132 -17.30 -2.06 7.00
N SER A 133 -18.50 -2.18 7.56
CA SER A 133 -19.68 -2.70 6.84
C SER A 133 -20.52 -1.60 6.21
N GLY A 134 -20.46 -0.39 6.78
CA GLY A 134 -21.29 0.74 6.40
C GLY A 134 -20.94 2.01 7.16
N LEU A 135 -21.66 3.08 6.84
CA LEU A 135 -21.56 4.38 7.48
C LEU A 135 -22.95 4.76 8.02
N VAL A 136 -22.97 5.40 9.18
CA VAL A 136 -24.22 5.82 9.83
C VAL A 136 -24.68 7.14 9.21
N GLU A 137 -25.95 7.21 8.78
CA GLU A 137 -26.58 8.43 8.26
C GLU A 137 -26.52 9.58 9.28
N GLY A 138 -26.11 10.77 8.84
CA GLY A 138 -25.83 11.92 9.70
C GLY A 138 -24.59 11.78 10.60
N GLY A 139 -23.85 10.68 10.49
CA GLY A 139 -22.64 10.40 11.26
C GLY A 139 -21.42 11.20 10.80
N SER A 140 -20.41 11.31 11.66
CA SER A 140 -19.17 12.06 11.35
C SER A 140 -18.47 11.56 10.08
N ALA A 141 -18.50 10.25 9.84
CA ALA A 141 -17.87 9.62 8.69
C ALA A 141 -18.75 9.57 7.43
N GLU A 142 -20.01 10.01 7.46
CA GLU A 142 -20.96 9.84 6.34
C GLU A 142 -20.42 10.39 5.01
N GLN A 143 -19.72 11.53 5.04
CA GLN A 143 -19.15 12.18 3.86
C GLN A 143 -17.65 11.89 3.67
N SER A 144 -17.14 10.85 4.34
CA SER A 144 -15.74 10.47 4.25
C SER A 144 -15.45 9.59 3.03
N GLU A 145 -14.16 9.35 2.76
CA GLU A 145 -13.69 8.46 1.67
C GLU A 145 -13.58 6.98 2.12
N LEU A 146 -14.32 6.60 3.16
CA LEU A 146 -14.39 5.22 3.65
C LEU A 146 -15.38 4.41 2.80
N PHE A 147 -15.05 3.14 2.57
CA PHE A 147 -15.89 2.21 1.84
C PHE A 147 -16.13 0.93 2.64
N PRO A 148 -17.28 0.26 2.45
CA PRO A 148 -17.46 -1.10 2.94
C PRO A 148 -16.32 -2.02 2.48
N GLY A 149 -15.78 -2.81 3.40
CA GLY A 149 -14.63 -3.69 3.17
C GLY A 149 -13.27 -3.11 3.59
N ASP A 150 -13.20 -1.80 3.85
CA ASP A 150 -11.98 -1.20 4.44
C ASP A 150 -11.73 -1.76 5.84
N SER A 151 -10.47 -1.99 6.19
CA SER A 151 -10.09 -2.38 7.55
C SER A 151 -9.30 -1.25 8.24
N LEU A 152 -9.64 -0.95 9.49
CA LEU A 152 -8.95 0.08 10.26
C LEU A 152 -7.58 -0.42 10.72
N ALA A 153 -6.49 0.21 10.26
CA ALA A 153 -5.16 -0.07 10.78
C ALA A 153 -4.85 0.73 12.05
N SER A 154 -5.25 2.00 12.08
CA SER A 154 -5.16 2.85 13.26
C SER A 154 -6.15 4.01 13.19
N VAL A 155 -6.55 4.49 14.36
CA VAL A 155 -7.43 5.65 14.55
C VAL A 155 -6.67 6.69 15.34
N THR A 156 -6.52 7.89 14.78
CA THR A 156 -5.95 9.04 15.47
C THR A 156 -7.01 10.12 15.67
N LEU A 157 -7.09 10.69 16.86
CA LEU A 157 -7.86 11.89 17.17
C LEU A 157 -6.91 13.06 17.34
N ILE A 158 -7.08 14.09 16.52
CA ILE A 158 -6.35 15.36 16.65
C ILE A 158 -7.33 16.41 17.19
N ARG A 159 -6.97 17.05 18.29
CA ARG A 159 -7.75 18.12 18.91
C ARG A 159 -7.02 19.44 18.81
N ARG A 160 -7.69 20.46 18.28
CA ARG A 160 -7.16 21.81 18.13
C ARG A 160 -7.93 22.81 18.97
N GLN A 161 -7.19 23.71 19.62
CA GLN A 161 -7.74 24.87 20.32
C GLN A 161 -7.14 26.14 19.74
N ARG A 162 -7.98 26.98 19.12
CA ARG A 162 -7.58 28.32 18.70
C ARG A 162 -7.79 29.29 19.85
N GLN A 163 -6.70 29.79 20.44
CA GLN A 163 -6.76 30.93 21.35
C GLN A 163 -6.61 32.23 20.56
N ILE A 164 -7.66 33.05 20.54
CA ILE A 164 -7.59 34.41 19.99
C ILE A 164 -7.16 35.35 21.11
N THR A 165 -5.90 35.77 21.10
CA THR A 165 -5.40 36.80 22.02
C THR A 165 -5.96 38.15 21.58
N THR A 166 -6.82 38.75 22.41
CA THR A 166 -7.44 40.05 22.11
C THR A 166 -6.42 41.17 22.37
N GLY A 167 -5.79 41.69 21.32
CA GLY A 167 -4.89 42.84 21.38
C GLY A 167 -3.62 42.66 20.54
N ASP A 168 -3.63 43.26 19.36
CA ASP A 168 -2.49 43.52 18.45
C ASP A 168 -1.74 42.33 17.81
N LYS A 169 -2.05 42.12 16.52
CA LYS A 169 -1.23 41.53 15.43
C LYS A 169 -0.25 40.39 15.82
N GLU A 170 -0.83 39.19 15.92
CA GLU A 170 -0.21 37.83 16.00
C GLU A 170 0.69 37.53 17.22
N PRO A 171 0.61 36.32 17.84
CA PRO A 171 0.23 35.04 17.25
C PRO A 171 -1.03 34.40 17.86
N ILE A 172 -1.77 33.65 17.03
CA ILE A 172 -2.73 32.62 17.45
C ILE A 172 -1.89 31.46 17.98
N SER A 173 -1.83 31.27 19.29
CA SER A 173 -1.28 30.00 19.80
C SER A 173 -2.32 28.92 19.56
N GLU A 174 -2.03 28.00 18.66
CA GLU A 174 -2.83 26.80 18.40
C GLU A 174 -2.27 25.67 19.27
N LYS A 175 -3.07 25.20 20.22
CA LYS A 175 -2.72 24.01 21.00
C LYS A 175 -3.25 22.80 20.26
N GLU A 176 -2.36 21.90 19.84
CA GLU A 176 -2.71 20.63 19.20
C GLU A 176 -2.38 19.47 20.15
N GLU A 177 -3.35 18.59 20.38
CA GLU A 177 -3.22 17.36 21.15
C GLU A 177 -3.58 16.16 20.26
N GLU A 178 -2.77 15.10 20.31
CA GLU A 178 -2.93 13.90 19.46
C GLU A 178 -3.06 12.63 20.33
N TRP A 179 -4.05 11.79 20.02
CA TRP A 179 -4.19 10.44 20.58
C TRP A 179 -4.33 9.44 19.44
N SER A 180 -3.54 8.36 19.48
CA SER A 180 -3.55 7.34 18.44
C SER A 180 -3.68 5.95 19.03
N VAL A 181 -4.52 5.13 18.41
CA VAL A 181 -4.73 3.72 18.75
C VAL A 181 -4.56 2.83 17.52
N SER A 182 -3.90 1.69 17.69
CA SER A 182 -3.74 0.69 16.62
C SER A 182 -4.89 -0.30 16.68
N THR A 183 -5.50 -0.57 15.53
CA THR A 183 -6.64 -1.50 15.38
C THR A 183 -6.37 -2.61 14.37
N GLU A 184 -5.21 -2.57 13.68
CA GLU A 184 -4.83 -3.58 12.70
C GLU A 184 -4.81 -5.00 13.30
N CYS A 185 -5.53 -5.92 12.67
CA CYS A 185 -5.68 -7.32 13.09
C CYS A 185 -6.32 -7.53 14.48
N LEU A 186 -7.09 -6.57 15.00
CA LEU A 186 -7.89 -6.78 16.19
C LEU A 186 -9.24 -7.42 15.85
N ALA A 187 -9.76 -8.22 16.78
CA ALA A 187 -11.16 -8.66 16.77
C ALA A 187 -12.11 -7.48 16.99
N TYR A 188 -13.41 -7.70 16.78
CA TYR A 188 -14.43 -6.64 16.88
C TYR A 188 -14.42 -5.95 18.25
N ASP A 189 -14.52 -6.72 19.32
CA ASP A 189 -14.60 -6.18 20.68
C ASP A 189 -13.33 -5.41 21.05
N ASP A 190 -12.15 -5.93 20.69
CA ASP A 190 -10.88 -5.27 20.92
C ASP A 190 -10.71 -3.99 20.10
N THR A 191 -11.23 -3.98 18.86
CA THR A 191 -11.28 -2.79 18.00
C THR A 191 -12.15 -1.70 18.64
N VAL A 192 -13.36 -2.05 19.09
CA VAL A 192 -14.27 -1.11 19.75
C VAL A 192 -13.67 -0.61 21.05
N ASN A 193 -13.09 -1.49 21.87
CA ASN A 193 -12.44 -1.13 23.13
C ASN A 193 -11.26 -0.17 22.90
N ALA A 194 -10.40 -0.45 21.92
CA ALA A 194 -9.26 0.41 21.59
C ALA A 194 -9.72 1.82 21.19
N ILE A 195 -10.71 1.91 20.30
CA ILE A 195 -11.28 3.20 19.86
C ILE A 195 -11.96 3.93 21.02
N GLY A 196 -12.63 3.20 21.92
CA GLY A 196 -13.28 3.74 23.11
C GLY A 196 -12.34 4.41 24.11
N THR A 197 -11.02 4.16 24.02
CA THR A 197 -10.02 4.85 24.85
C THR A 197 -9.74 6.29 24.42
N LEU A 198 -10.17 6.67 23.21
CA LEU A 198 -9.98 8.02 22.70
C LEU A 198 -10.81 9.04 23.51
N PRO A 199 -10.30 10.26 23.74
CA PRO A 199 -11.00 11.27 24.50
C PRO A 199 -12.41 11.55 24.00
N THR A 200 -13.33 11.85 24.92
CA THR A 200 -14.68 12.33 24.60
C THR A 200 -14.64 13.77 24.07
N ILE A 201 -15.74 14.18 23.44
CA ILE A 201 -15.94 15.55 22.93
C ILE A 201 -15.76 16.57 24.07
N LYS A 202 -15.12 17.71 23.77
CA LYS A 202 -15.01 18.86 24.67
C LYS A 202 -15.45 20.12 23.94
N GLN A 203 -16.27 20.95 24.59
CA GLN A 203 -16.71 22.22 24.03
C GLN A 203 -15.54 23.20 23.84
N GLY A 204 -15.57 23.97 22.75
CA GLY A 204 -14.54 24.96 22.43
C GLY A 204 -13.27 24.38 21.80
N PHE A 205 -13.31 23.12 21.38
CA PHE A 205 -12.24 22.45 20.65
C PHE A 205 -12.75 21.92 19.31
N GLU A 206 -11.85 21.84 18.33
CA GLU A 206 -12.10 21.19 17.05
C GLU A 206 -11.43 19.81 17.06
N ASP A 207 -12.23 18.75 16.92
CA ASP A 207 -11.77 17.37 16.88
C ASP A 207 -11.78 16.86 15.43
N VAL A 208 -10.68 16.27 14.97
CA VAL A 208 -10.56 15.64 13.66
C VAL A 208 -10.10 14.20 13.83
N PHE A 209 -10.82 13.26 13.23
CA PHE A 209 -10.36 11.89 13.11
C PHE A 209 -9.43 11.76 11.92
N VAL A 210 -8.32 11.06 12.11
CA VAL A 210 -7.38 10.67 11.06
C VAL A 210 -7.25 9.15 11.13
N LEU A 211 -7.91 8.48 10.19
CA LEU A 211 -7.90 7.04 10.07
C LEU A 211 -6.83 6.61 9.08
N LYS A 212 -6.02 5.63 9.47
CA LYS A 212 -5.22 4.86 8.54
C LYS A 212 -5.95 3.56 8.27
N ILE A 213 -6.34 3.34 7.03
CA ILE A 213 -7.09 2.15 6.62
C ILE A 213 -6.28 1.27 5.68
N LYS A 214 -6.65 0.00 5.64
CA LYS A 214 -6.21 -1.00 4.66
C LYS A 214 -7.36 -1.25 3.70
N ARG A 215 -7.10 -1.07 2.41
CA ARG A 215 -8.07 -1.33 1.34
C ARG A 215 -7.56 -2.45 0.45
N LEU A 216 -8.34 -3.51 0.29
CA LEU A 216 -8.02 -4.58 -0.64
C LEU A 216 -8.44 -4.16 -2.06
N ARG A 217 -7.50 -4.23 -3.01
CA ARG A 217 -7.71 -3.81 -4.40
C ARG A 217 -7.20 -4.88 -5.36
N ARG A 218 -7.82 -4.97 -6.54
CA ARG A 218 -7.29 -5.77 -7.66
C ARG A 218 -6.02 -5.13 -8.18
N ARG A 219 -5.01 -5.94 -8.49
CA ARG A 219 -3.79 -5.47 -9.13
C ARG A 219 -4.06 -5.16 -10.62
N PRO A 220 -3.67 -3.98 -11.12
CA PRO A 220 -3.83 -3.63 -12.54
C PRO A 220 -3.08 -4.61 -13.44
N LYS A 221 -3.69 -4.97 -14.58
CA LYS A 221 -3.11 -5.87 -15.58
C LYS A 221 -2.72 -5.09 -16.84
N VAL A 222 -1.63 -5.51 -17.47
CA VAL A 222 -1.15 -5.01 -18.76
C VAL A 222 -1.04 -6.19 -19.72
N SER A 223 -1.67 -6.05 -20.88
CA SER A 223 -1.59 -7.02 -21.97
C SER A 223 -0.35 -6.73 -22.82
N VAL A 224 0.56 -7.70 -22.92
CA VAL A 224 1.82 -7.56 -23.65
C VAL A 224 1.78 -8.51 -24.83
N LYS A 225 1.58 -7.96 -26.04
CA LYS A 225 1.71 -8.72 -27.28
C LYS A 225 3.17 -8.81 -27.69
N LEU A 226 3.67 -10.03 -27.76
CA LEU A 226 5.02 -10.36 -28.16
C LEU A 226 5.06 -10.71 -29.65
N GLN A 227 6.05 -10.17 -30.32
CA GLN A 227 6.36 -10.49 -31.71
C GLN A 227 7.76 -11.09 -31.78
N TYR A 228 7.86 -12.20 -32.51
CA TYR A 228 9.09 -12.95 -32.67
C TYR A 228 9.74 -12.68 -34.03
N PRO A 229 11.08 -12.69 -34.12
CA PRO A 229 11.76 -12.56 -35.40
C PRO A 229 11.36 -13.71 -36.37
N PRO A 230 11.28 -13.45 -37.69
CA PRO A 230 10.83 -14.47 -38.66
C PRO A 230 11.67 -15.76 -38.66
N ASN A 231 12.96 -15.67 -38.33
CA ASN A 231 13.86 -16.81 -38.28
C ASN A 231 13.58 -17.77 -37.10
N GLN A 232 12.87 -17.31 -36.08
CA GLN A 232 12.55 -18.08 -34.88
C GLN A 232 11.35 -19.02 -35.12
N ASN A 233 10.56 -18.77 -36.17
CA ASN A 233 9.38 -19.55 -36.55
C ASN A 233 8.43 -19.81 -35.36
N GLU A 234 8.19 -18.75 -34.57
CA GLU A 234 7.26 -18.72 -33.44
C GLU A 234 6.14 -17.71 -33.76
N ASP A 235 4.91 -18.08 -33.45
CA ASP A 235 3.75 -17.21 -33.64
C ASP A 235 3.75 -16.06 -32.60
N ASP A 236 3.18 -14.91 -32.98
CA ASP A 236 2.91 -13.82 -32.03
C ASP A 236 2.04 -14.34 -30.87
N GLU A 237 2.42 -14.04 -29.63
CA GLU A 237 1.67 -14.44 -28.43
C GLU A 237 1.35 -13.23 -27.56
N THR A 238 0.28 -13.31 -26.76
CA THR A 238 -0.07 -12.28 -25.79
C THR A 238 0.10 -12.85 -24.39
N ILE A 239 0.87 -12.15 -23.55
CA ILE A 239 1.03 -12.47 -22.14
C ILE A 239 0.41 -11.38 -21.27
N GLU A 240 -0.18 -11.75 -20.15
CA GLU A 240 -0.63 -10.80 -19.13
C GLU A 240 0.45 -10.57 -18.09
N MET A 241 0.72 -9.31 -17.77
CA MET A 241 1.65 -8.91 -16.73
C MET A 241 0.97 -7.97 -15.74
N TYR A 242 1.31 -8.07 -14.47
CA TYR A 242 0.77 -7.18 -13.46
C TYR A 242 1.59 -5.89 -13.30
N ALA A 243 0.93 -4.81 -12.91
CA ALA A 243 1.61 -3.57 -12.54
C ALA A 243 2.65 -3.83 -11.42
N GLY A 244 3.87 -3.37 -11.66
CA GLY A 244 5.02 -3.57 -10.78
C GLY A 244 5.93 -4.73 -11.18
N GLU A 245 5.50 -5.60 -12.11
CA GLU A 245 6.38 -6.65 -12.62
C GLU A 245 7.55 -6.07 -13.41
N ASN A 246 8.73 -6.66 -13.19
CA ASN A 246 9.88 -6.43 -14.06
C ASN A 246 9.64 -7.11 -15.42
N LEU A 247 9.74 -6.35 -16.51
CA LEU A 247 9.40 -6.82 -17.86
C LEU A 247 10.20 -8.07 -18.25
N ARG A 248 11.53 -8.07 -18.05
CA ARG A 248 12.37 -9.25 -18.34
C ARG A 248 11.99 -10.45 -17.50
N GLN A 249 11.83 -10.26 -16.19
CA GLN A 249 11.54 -11.38 -15.30
C GLN A 249 10.16 -11.98 -15.61
N GLY A 250 9.15 -11.15 -15.83
CA GLY A 250 7.81 -11.60 -16.15
C GLY A 250 7.74 -12.33 -17.49
N MET A 251 8.48 -11.87 -18.51
CA MET A 251 8.65 -12.59 -19.77
C MET A 251 9.32 -13.96 -19.55
N LEU A 252 10.44 -14.03 -18.83
CA LEU A 252 11.16 -15.29 -18.61
C LEU A 252 10.36 -16.33 -17.82
N ILE A 253 9.62 -15.90 -16.78
CA ILE A 253 8.75 -16.78 -16.01
C ILE A 253 7.67 -17.41 -16.89
N ARG A 254 7.22 -16.68 -17.90
CA ARG A 254 6.19 -17.11 -18.87
C ARG A 254 6.78 -17.86 -20.08
N GLY A 255 8.07 -18.21 -20.04
CA GLY A 255 8.72 -19.01 -21.08
C GLY A 255 9.22 -18.24 -22.30
N VAL A 256 9.13 -16.91 -22.30
CA VAL A 256 9.57 -16.07 -23.42
C VAL A 256 11.09 -16.17 -23.58
N LYS A 257 11.54 -16.54 -24.78
CA LYS A 257 12.96 -16.66 -25.13
C LYS A 257 13.59 -15.28 -25.33
N LEU A 258 14.03 -14.70 -24.22
CA LEU A 258 14.88 -13.50 -24.20
C LEU A 258 16.37 -13.88 -24.21
N ASN A 259 17.22 -12.87 -24.40
CA ASN A 259 18.66 -12.95 -24.56
C ASN A 259 19.06 -13.20 -26.00
N ASP A 260 18.97 -12.14 -26.80
CA ASP A 260 19.41 -12.13 -28.19
C ASP A 260 20.88 -12.60 -28.28
N PRO A 261 21.18 -13.78 -28.85
CA PRO A 261 22.54 -14.27 -29.01
C PRO A 261 23.44 -13.33 -29.84
N LEU A 262 22.86 -12.45 -30.66
CA LEU A 262 23.61 -11.46 -31.44
C LEU A 262 23.87 -10.16 -30.65
N ALA A 263 23.31 -10.03 -29.44
CA ALA A 263 23.57 -8.91 -28.56
C ALA A 263 24.88 -9.10 -27.78
N GLN A 264 25.76 -8.12 -27.88
CA GLN A 264 27.05 -8.11 -27.21
C GLN A 264 26.95 -7.34 -25.89
N ARG A 265 27.71 -7.78 -24.87
CA ARG A 265 27.87 -6.99 -23.66
C ARG A 265 28.49 -5.64 -23.97
N PHE A 266 27.97 -4.58 -23.33
CA PHE A 266 28.49 -3.22 -23.50
C PHE A 266 29.79 -2.99 -22.71
N ASP A 267 29.96 -3.68 -21.58
CA ASP A 267 31.09 -3.55 -20.66
C ASP A 267 32.26 -4.49 -21.02
N THR A 268 31.97 -5.69 -21.50
CA THR A 268 32.96 -6.65 -21.98
C THR A 268 32.56 -7.09 -23.38
N LYS A 269 33.44 -7.06 -24.39
CA LYS A 269 33.13 -7.53 -25.76
C LYS A 269 32.98 -9.08 -25.86
N GLN A 270 32.48 -9.72 -24.82
CA GLN A 270 32.21 -11.15 -24.73
C GLN A 270 30.70 -11.40 -24.75
N ASP A 271 30.30 -12.59 -25.18
CA ASP A 271 28.92 -13.03 -25.14
C ASP A 271 28.53 -13.36 -23.69
N GLY A 272 27.43 -12.78 -23.20
CA GLY A 272 26.99 -13.09 -21.83
C GLY A 272 25.87 -12.22 -21.27
N ASN A 273 25.10 -12.79 -20.35
CA ASN A 273 24.05 -12.11 -19.60
C ASN A 273 24.65 -11.39 -18.37
N CYS A 274 24.20 -10.16 -18.07
CA CYS A 274 24.60 -9.41 -16.87
C CYS A 274 23.67 -9.61 -15.65
N GLY A 275 22.76 -10.58 -15.68
CA GLY A 275 21.88 -10.91 -14.55
C GLY A 275 21.00 -9.73 -14.13
N ALA A 276 20.47 -8.96 -15.08
CA ALA A 276 19.71 -7.72 -14.86
C ALA A 276 20.53 -6.48 -14.39
N GLY A 277 21.86 -6.54 -14.48
CA GLY A 277 22.75 -5.39 -14.24
C GLY A 277 22.48 -4.18 -15.15
N GLY A 278 21.93 -4.40 -16.35
CA GLY A 278 21.65 -3.35 -17.34
C GLY A 278 22.83 -3.00 -18.24
N LEU A 279 23.85 -3.86 -18.29
CA LEU A 279 25.08 -3.60 -19.03
C LEU A 279 25.18 -4.45 -20.31
N CYS A 280 24.52 -5.61 -20.37
CA CYS A 280 24.76 -6.56 -21.46
C CYS A 280 23.96 -6.35 -22.75
N ARG A 281 22.90 -5.53 -22.72
CA ARG A 281 21.91 -5.38 -23.83
C ARG A 281 21.24 -6.67 -24.33
N THR A 282 21.52 -7.86 -23.79
CA THR A 282 20.90 -9.10 -24.25
C THR A 282 19.39 -9.14 -24.03
N CYS A 283 18.87 -8.40 -23.04
CA CYS A 283 17.44 -8.23 -22.81
C CYS A 283 16.87 -6.98 -23.51
N SER A 284 17.52 -6.47 -24.55
CA SER A 284 16.97 -5.37 -25.34
C SER A 284 15.72 -5.84 -26.07
N VAL A 285 14.67 -5.02 -26.03
CA VAL A 285 13.42 -5.26 -26.75
C VAL A 285 13.00 -3.97 -27.44
N VAL A 286 12.31 -4.06 -28.58
CA VAL A 286 11.72 -2.88 -29.24
C VAL A 286 10.27 -2.75 -28.81
N VAL A 287 9.95 -1.61 -28.21
CA VAL A 287 8.57 -1.26 -27.86
C VAL A 287 7.94 -0.58 -29.06
N SER A 288 7.03 -1.28 -29.74
CA SER A 288 6.35 -0.79 -30.95
C SER A 288 5.18 0.13 -30.59
N SER A 289 4.47 -0.18 -29.49
CA SER A 289 3.39 0.63 -28.91
C SER A 289 3.32 0.41 -27.40
N GLY A 290 2.65 1.31 -26.67
CA GLY A 290 2.45 1.21 -25.22
C GLY A 290 3.71 1.52 -24.39
N ALA A 291 4.58 2.42 -24.85
CA ALA A 291 5.77 2.79 -24.06
C ALA A 291 5.43 3.53 -22.76
N ASP A 292 4.25 4.15 -22.69
CA ASP A 292 3.71 4.94 -21.58
C ASP A 292 3.20 4.10 -20.40
N VAL A 293 2.98 2.78 -20.60
CA VAL A 293 2.69 1.83 -19.52
C VAL A 293 3.95 1.31 -18.83
N LEU A 294 5.14 1.65 -19.34
CA LEU A 294 6.42 1.35 -18.69
C LEU A 294 6.92 2.53 -17.86
N ASN A 295 7.77 2.26 -16.88
CA ASN A 295 8.51 3.32 -16.20
C ASN A 295 9.41 4.10 -17.20
N PRO A 296 9.68 5.40 -16.92
CA PRO A 296 10.62 6.17 -17.72
C PRO A 296 12.02 5.53 -17.69
N GLN A 297 12.76 5.72 -18.79
CA GLN A 297 14.15 5.28 -18.87
C GLN A 297 14.98 6.06 -17.84
N ARG A 298 16.01 5.40 -17.29
CA ARG A 298 17.02 6.09 -16.48
C ARG A 298 18.14 6.58 -17.39
N VAL A 299 18.86 7.61 -16.97
CA VAL A 299 19.97 8.23 -17.73
C VAL A 299 20.93 7.20 -18.36
N ALA A 300 21.31 6.15 -17.63
CA ALA A 300 22.19 5.10 -18.16
C ALA A 300 21.53 4.27 -19.28
N GLU A 301 20.24 3.94 -19.15
CA GLU A 301 19.48 3.24 -20.19
C GLU A 301 19.31 4.14 -21.42
N GLU A 302 18.98 5.42 -21.24
CA GLU A 302 18.83 6.41 -22.31
C GLU A 302 20.12 6.58 -23.11
N GLN A 303 21.27 6.68 -22.43
CA GLN A 303 22.57 6.76 -23.09
C GLN A 303 22.87 5.50 -23.90
N MET A 304 22.53 4.32 -23.38
CA MET A 304 22.73 3.06 -24.09
C MET A 304 21.81 2.93 -25.31
N MET A 305 20.57 3.40 -25.21
CA MET A 305 19.55 3.31 -26.26
C MET A 305 19.48 4.55 -27.15
N LYS A 306 20.45 5.46 -27.05
CA LYS A 306 20.50 6.70 -27.85
C LYS A 306 20.36 6.48 -29.36
N GLN A 307 20.94 5.40 -29.88
CA GLN A 307 20.85 5.04 -31.31
C GLN A 307 19.52 4.39 -31.69
N ASN A 308 18.81 3.80 -30.72
CA ASN A 308 17.56 3.07 -30.92
C ASN A 308 16.55 3.49 -29.83
N PRO A 309 15.93 4.68 -29.93
CA PRO A 309 15.14 5.26 -28.84
C PRO A 309 13.86 4.47 -28.50
N ARG A 310 13.36 3.63 -29.43
CA ARG A 310 12.25 2.70 -29.17
C ARG A 310 12.68 1.43 -28.43
N CYS A 311 13.98 1.19 -28.27
CA CYS A 311 14.47 0.06 -27.52
C CYS A 311 14.41 0.32 -26.02
N ARG A 312 14.07 -0.72 -25.26
CA ARG A 312 14.15 -0.76 -23.81
C ARG A 312 15.06 -1.88 -23.37
N LEU A 313 15.74 -1.69 -22.24
CA LEU A 313 16.31 -2.81 -21.51
C LEU A 313 15.19 -3.43 -20.68
N ALA A 314 14.67 -4.59 -21.07
CA ALA A 314 13.57 -5.24 -20.35
C ALA A 314 13.91 -5.49 -18.87
N CYS A 315 15.19 -5.67 -18.51
CA CYS A 315 15.61 -5.80 -17.11
C CYS A 315 15.50 -4.52 -16.27
N LYS A 316 15.38 -3.34 -16.90
CA LYS A 316 15.20 -2.04 -16.26
C LYS A 316 13.78 -1.49 -16.40
N ALA A 317 12.96 -2.15 -17.21
CA ALA A 317 11.57 -1.82 -17.43
C ALA A 317 10.67 -2.49 -16.37
N VAL A 318 9.76 -1.71 -15.82
CA VAL A 318 8.68 -2.11 -14.93
C VAL A 318 7.37 -1.83 -15.64
N VAL A 319 6.48 -2.81 -15.67
CA VAL A 319 5.18 -2.77 -16.34
C VAL A 319 4.13 -2.13 -15.44
N GLY A 320 3.14 -1.45 -16.04
CA GLY A 320 2.05 -0.80 -15.31
C GLY A 320 2.53 0.33 -14.39
N TYR A 321 3.54 1.09 -14.84
CA TYR A 321 4.03 2.24 -14.07
C TYR A 321 2.91 3.26 -13.84
N GLY A 322 2.79 3.71 -12.60
CA GLY A 322 1.70 4.55 -12.12
C GLY A 322 0.41 3.80 -11.85
N MET A 323 0.46 2.49 -11.62
CA MET A 323 -0.69 1.60 -11.44
C MET A 323 -1.65 1.59 -12.64
N LYS A 324 -1.09 1.76 -13.85
CA LYS A 324 -1.87 1.80 -15.08
C LYS A 324 -2.14 0.40 -15.62
N GLU A 325 -3.34 0.23 -16.17
CA GLU A 325 -3.64 -0.83 -17.13
C GLU A 325 -3.31 -0.36 -18.55
N GLY A 326 -3.23 -1.32 -19.46
CA GLY A 326 -3.10 -0.99 -20.88
C GLY A 326 -2.59 -2.16 -21.70
N GLU A 327 -2.28 -1.85 -22.95
CA GLU A 327 -1.76 -2.82 -23.90
C GLU A 327 -0.44 -2.32 -24.47
N MET A 328 0.47 -3.24 -24.77
CA MET A 328 1.72 -2.90 -25.41
C MET A 328 2.16 -3.98 -26.39
N ILE A 329 2.86 -3.57 -27.44
CA ILE A 329 3.42 -4.48 -28.45
C ILE A 329 4.94 -4.43 -28.38
N ILE A 330 5.56 -5.59 -28.21
CA ILE A 330 6.99 -5.74 -28.04
C ILE A 330 7.54 -6.70 -29.08
N ARG A 331 8.59 -6.28 -29.78
CA ARG A 331 9.43 -7.18 -30.57
C ARG A 331 10.61 -7.64 -29.72
N VAL A 332 10.72 -8.95 -29.53
CA VAL A 332 11.85 -9.55 -28.84
C VAL A 332 13.04 -9.72 -29.79
N ASN A 333 14.25 -9.82 -29.24
CA ASN A 333 15.48 -10.10 -29.98
C ASN A 333 15.71 -9.17 -31.20
N PRO A 334 15.82 -7.85 -30.97
CA PRO A 334 15.74 -6.85 -32.04
C PRO A 334 16.86 -6.93 -33.10
N LYS A 335 18.00 -7.58 -32.83
CA LYS A 335 19.05 -7.75 -33.86
C LYS A 335 18.79 -8.88 -34.84
N GLN A 336 17.75 -9.69 -34.62
CA GLN A 336 17.38 -10.82 -35.47
C GLN A 336 16.25 -10.49 -36.46
N TRP A 337 15.77 -9.24 -36.45
CA TRP A 337 14.79 -8.69 -37.39
C TRP A 337 15.46 -8.11 -38.62
#